data_AF-A2GAN9-F1
#
_entry.id   AF-A2GAN9-F1
#
_cell.length_a   1.000
_cell.length_b   1.000
_cell.length_c   1.000
_cell.angle_alpha   90.00
_cell.angle_beta   90.00
_cell.angle_gamma   90.00
#
_symmetry.space_group_name_H-M   'P 1'
#
loop_
_entity.id
_entity.type
_entity.pdbx_description
1 polymer ?
#
loop_
_entity_poly.entity_id
_entity_poly.type
_entity_poly.pdbx_seq_one_letter_code
_entity_poly.pdbx_strand_id
1 'polypeptide(L)'
;MSYKLSFIGSGNFGSCIARHCAANIKNVPSMDQHIKMWVLEEVVNGESLIHTINTTHENIKYLPGYNLGENVEAIGDVVECCDADFFIFVVPHQFLPATLEKMKGHVKKTATGCLLTKGINFKDGKIQLLTDTVEEILGIKCGSLMGANIANEIARGDFC
;
A
#
# COMPACT_ATOMS: atom_id res chain seq x y z
N MET A 1 -23.24 2.56 -1.84
CA MET A 1 -22.09 1.71 -2.25
C MET A 1 -20.85 2.33 -1.61
N SER A 2 -19.99 1.54 -0.98
CA SER A 2 -18.81 2.02 -0.27
C SER A 2 -17.56 1.78 -1.10
N TYR A 3 -16.67 2.77 -1.22
CA TYR A 3 -15.41 2.65 -1.95
C TYR A 3 -14.34 1.96 -1.10
N LYS A 4 -13.67 0.97 -1.67
CA LYS A 4 -12.64 0.17 -0.99
C LYS A 4 -11.24 0.69 -1.27
N LEU A 5 -10.38 0.68 -0.25
CA LEU A 5 -8.97 1.08 -0.31
C LEU A 5 -8.05 -0.11 -0.03
N SER A 6 -7.10 -0.36 -0.92
CA SER A 6 -6.06 -1.36 -0.74
C SER A 6 -4.66 -0.74 -0.79
N PHE A 7 -3.78 -1.20 0.10
CA PHE A 7 -2.36 -0.90 0.09
C PHE A 7 -1.59 -2.06 -0.53
N ILE A 8 -0.74 -1.74 -1.50
CA ILE A 8 0.20 -2.67 -2.12
C ILE A 8 1.57 -2.31 -1.57
N GLY A 9 1.99 -3.01 -0.51
CA GLY A 9 3.25 -2.81 0.19
C GLY A 9 3.07 -2.47 1.67
N SER A 10 3.87 -3.12 2.51
CA SER A 10 3.80 -3.05 3.98
C SER A 10 5.11 -2.61 4.64
N GLY A 11 6.01 -1.98 3.89
CA GLY A 11 7.24 -1.43 4.45
C GLY A 11 7.00 -0.28 5.43
N ASN A 12 8.06 0.37 5.88
CA ASN A 12 8.00 1.42 6.90
C ASN A 12 7.04 2.57 6.50
N PHE A 13 7.20 3.14 5.30
CA PHE A 13 6.31 4.19 4.82
C PHE A 13 4.89 3.68 4.49
N GLY A 14 4.77 2.46 3.97
CA GLY A 14 3.46 1.86 3.67
C GLY A 14 2.61 1.68 4.93
N SER A 15 3.21 1.13 5.99
CA SER A 15 2.60 0.97 7.31
C SER A 15 2.21 2.33 7.92
N CYS A 16 3.09 3.33 7.79
CA CYS A 16 2.85 4.68 8.30
C CYS A 16 1.62 5.33 7.64
N ILE A 17 1.54 5.28 6.30
CA ILE A 17 0.42 5.85 5.57
C ILE A 17 -0.86 5.02 5.76
N ALA A 18 -0.76 3.69 5.82
CA ALA A 18 -1.90 2.82 6.11
C ALA A 18 -2.57 3.20 7.43
N ARG A 19 -1.79 3.45 8.49
CA ARG A 19 -2.29 3.94 9.78
C ARG A 19 -3.05 5.27 9.66
N HIS A 20 -2.48 6.25 8.96
CA HIS A 20 -3.11 7.57 8.78
C HIS A 20 -4.40 7.46 7.96
N CYS A 21 -4.40 6.66 6.90
CA CYS A 21 -5.62 6.36 6.15
C CYS A 21 -6.66 5.67 7.03
N ALA A 22 -6.28 4.65 7.80
CA ALA A 22 -7.17 3.91 8.70
C ALA A 22 -7.85 4.80 9.73
N ALA A 23 -7.14 5.82 10.25
CA ALA A 23 -7.71 6.84 11.12
C ALA A 23 -8.68 7.78 10.37
N ASN A 24 -8.31 8.22 9.17
CA ASN A 24 -9.07 9.21 8.41
C ASN A 24 -10.35 8.66 7.77
N ILE A 25 -10.36 7.42 7.29
CA ILE A 25 -11.55 6.84 6.61
C ILE A 25 -12.77 6.75 7.51
N LYS A 26 -12.58 6.75 8.84
CA LYS A 26 -13.65 6.82 9.85
C LYS A 26 -14.53 8.07 9.69
N ASN A 27 -13.97 9.12 9.10
CA ASN A 27 -14.66 10.39 8.86
C ASN A 27 -15.14 10.54 7.40
N VAL A 28 -15.07 9.48 6.59
CA VAL A 28 -15.45 9.50 5.16
C VAL A 28 -16.56 8.47 4.92
N PRO A 29 -17.85 8.85 5.01
CA PRO A 29 -18.98 7.91 4.96
C PRO A 29 -19.10 7.10 3.66
N SER A 30 -18.47 7.57 2.58
CA SER A 30 -18.45 6.88 1.29
C SER A 30 -17.37 5.81 1.18
N MET A 31 -16.48 5.67 2.17
CA MET A 31 -15.38 4.69 2.17
C MET A 31 -15.75 3.46 3.01
N ASP A 32 -15.40 2.28 2.50
CA ASP A 32 -15.35 1.05 3.30
C ASP A 32 -14.38 1.29 4.46
N GLN A 33 -14.78 0.83 5.64
CA GLN A 33 -14.04 1.08 6.87
C GLN A 33 -12.85 0.13 7.02
N HIS A 34 -12.79 -0.95 6.23
CA HIS A 34 -11.67 -1.89 6.21
C HIS A 34 -10.67 -1.57 5.09
N ILE A 35 -9.39 -1.53 5.46
CA ILE A 35 -8.27 -1.39 4.53
C ILE A 35 -7.55 -2.73 4.45
N LYS A 36 -7.40 -3.23 3.23
CA LYS A 36 -6.51 -4.37 2.97
C LYS A 36 -5.09 -3.87 2.72
N MET A 37 -4.11 -4.47 3.34
CA MET A 37 -2.70 -4.18 3.14
C MET A 37 -1.96 -5.45 2.73
N TRP A 38 -1.45 -5.48 1.50
CA TRP A 38 -0.63 -6.58 1.04
C TRP A 38 0.72 -6.59 1.78
N VAL A 39 1.00 -7.71 2.44
CA VAL A 39 2.23 -7.99 3.18
C VAL A 39 2.92 -9.17 2.51
N LEU A 40 4.17 -8.98 2.11
CA LEU A 40 4.99 -10.10 1.68
C LEU A 40 5.23 -11.01 2.89
N GLU A 41 4.89 -12.30 2.78
CA GLU A 41 5.02 -13.25 3.89
C GLU A 41 6.47 -13.33 4.39
N GLU A 42 6.63 -13.17 5.70
CA GLU A 42 7.92 -13.18 6.38
C GLU A 42 7.74 -13.71 7.81
N VAL A 43 8.73 -14.44 8.31
CA VAL A 43 8.75 -14.91 9.71
C VAL A 43 9.59 -13.96 10.55
N VAL A 44 8.99 -13.39 11.60
CA VAL A 44 9.64 -12.46 12.55
C VAL A 44 9.45 -13.02 13.96
N ASN A 45 10.53 -13.19 14.70
CA ASN A 45 10.52 -13.78 16.05
C ASN A 45 9.84 -15.16 16.14
N GLY A 46 9.85 -15.93 15.05
CA GLY A 46 9.22 -17.26 14.98
C GLY A 46 7.75 -17.26 14.58
N GLU A 47 7.13 -16.11 14.34
CA GLU A 47 5.74 -15.99 13.90
C GLU A 47 5.62 -15.33 12.51
N SER A 48 4.54 -15.64 11.80
CA SER A 48 4.21 -14.95 10.54
C SER A 48 3.94 -13.47 10.82
N LEU A 49 4.60 -12.58 10.08
CA LEU A 49 4.39 -11.14 10.18
C LEU A 49 2.92 -10.77 9.87
N ILE A 50 2.27 -11.51 8.97
CA ILE A 50 0.84 -11.33 8.65
C ILE A 50 -0.01 -11.64 9.88
N HIS A 51 0.27 -12.78 10.53
CA HIS A 51 -0.41 -13.16 11.76
C HIS A 51 -0.19 -12.12 12.87
N THR A 52 1.06 -11.69 13.08
CA THR A 52 1.39 -10.68 14.08
C THR A 52 0.67 -9.36 13.81
N ILE A 53 0.65 -8.87 12.56
CA ILE A 53 -0.06 -7.63 12.22
C ILE A 53 -1.57 -7.77 12.48
N ASN A 54 -2.19 -8.87 12.08
CA ASN A 54 -3.63 -9.05 12.25
C ASN A 54 -4.06 -9.25 13.71
N THR A 55 -3.16 -9.71 14.59
CA THR A 55 -3.46 -9.94 16.01
C THR A 55 -3.11 -8.75 16.90
N THR A 56 -2.00 -8.06 16.60
CA THR A 56 -1.48 -6.96 17.42
C THR A 56 -1.80 -5.58 16.84
N HIS A 57 -2.25 -5.52 15.58
CA HIS A 57 -2.40 -4.30 14.80
C HIS A 57 -1.10 -3.47 14.74
N GLU A 58 0.06 -4.12 14.78
CA GLU A 58 1.36 -3.49 14.70
C GLU A 58 2.26 -4.21 13.69
N ASN A 59 2.95 -3.45 12.84
CA ASN A 59 4.01 -3.99 12.01
C ASN A 59 5.34 -3.92 12.77
N ILE A 60 5.57 -4.91 13.65
CA ILE A 60 6.72 -4.95 14.57
C ILE A 60 8.09 -4.88 13.88
N LYS A 61 8.16 -5.22 12.58
CA LYS A 61 9.40 -5.21 11.81
C LYS A 61 9.66 -3.86 11.15
N TYR A 62 8.63 -3.31 10.51
CA TYR A 62 8.81 -2.14 9.65
C TYR A 62 8.33 -0.83 10.27
N LEU A 63 7.46 -0.86 11.29
CA LEU A 63 6.98 0.31 12.01
C LEU A 63 6.72 -0.02 13.49
N PRO A 64 7.76 -0.42 14.25
CA PRO A 64 7.62 -0.81 15.65
C PRO A 64 7.13 0.36 16.53
N GLY A 65 6.26 0.04 17.50
CA GLY A 65 5.71 0.99 18.47
C GLY A 65 4.51 1.80 17.99
N TYR A 66 3.98 1.52 16.79
CA TYR A 66 2.84 2.24 16.22
C TYR A 66 1.71 1.31 15.79
N ASN A 67 0.55 1.50 16.42
CA ASN A 67 -0.68 0.78 16.07
C ASN A 67 -1.24 1.27 14.73
N LEU A 68 -1.49 0.34 13.80
CA LEU A 68 -2.03 0.56 12.45
C LEU A 68 -3.54 0.84 12.45
N GLY A 69 -4.25 0.43 13.49
CA GLY A 69 -5.70 0.43 13.59
C GLY A 69 -6.30 -0.96 13.36
N GLU A 70 -7.35 -1.28 14.10
CA GLU A 70 -8.10 -2.55 14.01
C GLU A 70 -8.72 -2.80 12.63
N ASN A 71 -8.84 -1.73 11.85
CA ASN A 71 -9.44 -1.75 10.52
C ASN A 71 -8.42 -1.88 9.38
N VAL A 72 -7.16 -2.20 9.69
CA VAL A 72 -6.15 -2.61 8.71
C VAL A 72 -5.96 -4.13 8.79
N GLU A 73 -6.21 -4.81 7.68
CA GLU A 73 -6.05 -6.26 7.52
C GLU A 73 -4.82 -6.57 6.67
N ALA A 74 -3.86 -7.31 7.22
CA ALA A 74 -2.71 -7.83 6.50
C ALA A 74 -3.11 -9.04 5.64
N ILE A 75 -2.77 -8.98 4.36
CA ILE A 75 -3.11 -9.97 3.35
C ILE A 75 -1.84 -10.51 2.68
N GLY A 76 -1.71 -11.84 2.57
CA GLY A 76 -0.51 -12.48 1.98
C GLY A 76 -0.54 -12.55 0.45
N ASP A 77 -1.72 -12.74 -0.14
CA ASP A 77 -1.89 -12.75 -1.59
C ASP A 77 -2.34 -11.38 -2.12
N VAL A 78 -1.53 -10.79 -2.99
CA VAL A 78 -1.83 -9.49 -3.61
C VAL A 78 -3.12 -9.51 -4.44
N VAL A 79 -3.52 -10.68 -4.96
CA VAL A 79 -4.77 -10.82 -5.72
C VAL A 79 -5.99 -10.58 -4.83
N GLU A 80 -5.94 -10.99 -3.56
CA GLU A 80 -7.01 -10.74 -2.59
C GLU A 80 -7.17 -9.25 -2.23
N CYS A 81 -6.17 -8.43 -2.53
CA CYS A 81 -6.24 -6.97 -2.42
C CYS A 81 -6.84 -6.29 -3.66
N CYS A 82 -7.07 -7.01 -4.77
CA CYS A 82 -7.47 -6.42 -6.05
C CYS A 82 -8.96 -6.01 -6.13
N ASP A 83 -9.82 -6.49 -5.22
CA ASP A 83 -11.18 -5.98 -5.07
C ASP A 83 -11.20 -4.64 -4.32
N ALA A 84 -10.62 -3.62 -4.95
CA ALA A 84 -10.56 -2.25 -4.43
C ALA A 84 -10.91 -1.22 -5.51
N ASP A 85 -11.36 -0.05 -5.07
CA ASP A 85 -11.63 1.10 -5.94
C ASP A 85 -10.43 2.06 -5.97
N PHE A 86 -9.66 2.09 -4.87
CA PHE A 86 -8.43 2.87 -4.75
C PHE A 86 -7.26 1.99 -4.33
N PHE A 87 -6.11 2.22 -4.96
CA PHE A 87 -4.85 1.54 -4.62
C PHE A 87 -3.79 2.55 -4.16
N ILE A 88 -3.11 2.25 -3.06
CA ILE A 88 -1.86 2.90 -2.68
C ILE A 88 -0.70 1.96 -2.99
N PHE A 89 0.15 2.32 -3.95
CA PHE A 89 1.34 1.56 -4.30
C PHE A 89 2.55 2.09 -3.55
N VAL A 90 3.12 1.28 -2.67
CA VAL A 90 4.22 1.67 -1.76
C VAL A 90 5.20 0.51 -1.56
N VAL A 91 5.55 -0.15 -2.66
CA VAL A 91 6.60 -1.17 -2.72
C VAL A 91 7.93 -0.55 -3.18
N PRO A 92 9.09 -1.10 -2.78
CA PRO A 92 10.36 -0.72 -3.41
C PRO A 92 10.29 -0.83 -4.95
N HIS A 93 10.85 0.14 -5.67
CA HIS A 93 10.65 0.27 -7.13
C HIS A 93 11.08 -0.97 -7.91
N GLN A 94 12.10 -1.69 -7.44
CA GLN A 94 12.59 -2.92 -8.06
C GLN A 94 11.57 -4.08 -8.04
N PHE A 95 10.62 -4.06 -7.10
CA PHE A 95 9.59 -5.10 -6.98
C PHE A 95 8.28 -4.71 -7.67
N LEU A 96 8.10 -3.43 -8.01
CA LEU A 96 6.85 -2.92 -8.56
C LEU A 96 6.38 -3.69 -9.80
N PRO A 97 7.18 -3.90 -10.86
CA PRO A 97 6.69 -4.59 -12.06
C PRO A 97 6.20 -6.01 -11.78
N ALA A 98 6.96 -6.78 -11.00
CA ALA A 98 6.60 -8.16 -10.66
C ALA A 98 5.33 -8.24 -9.81
N THR A 99 5.11 -7.28 -8.91
CA THR A 99 3.87 -7.19 -8.14
C THR A 99 2.68 -6.83 -9.02
N LEU A 100 2.82 -5.86 -9.93
CA LEU A 100 1.75 -5.45 -10.84
C LEU A 100 1.33 -6.58 -11.78
N GLU A 101 2.27 -7.38 -12.30
CA GLU A 101 1.95 -8.51 -13.17
C GLU A 101 1.08 -9.57 -12.46
N LYS A 102 1.26 -9.78 -11.15
CA LYS A 102 0.37 -10.68 -10.38
C LYS A 102 -1.06 -10.13 -10.27
N MET A 103 -1.21 -8.81 -10.19
CA MET A 103 -2.50 -8.13 -10.08
C MET A 103 -3.22 -8.00 -11.42
N LYS A 104 -2.51 -8.15 -12.54
CA LYS A 104 -3.03 -7.97 -13.90
C LYS A 104 -4.24 -8.86 -14.15
N GLY A 105 -5.32 -8.25 -14.67
CA GLY A 105 -6.59 -8.93 -14.92
C GLY A 105 -7.49 -9.11 -13.69
N HIS A 106 -7.00 -8.84 -12.47
CA HIS A 106 -7.78 -8.96 -11.24
C HIS A 106 -8.31 -7.62 -10.72
N VAL A 107 -7.74 -6.49 -11.17
CA VAL A 107 -8.16 -5.14 -10.74
C VAL A 107 -9.43 -4.67 -11.45
N LYS A 108 -10.26 -3.88 -10.75
CA LYS A 108 -11.42 -3.23 -11.37
C LYS A 108 -10.95 -2.22 -12.42
N LYS A 109 -11.59 -2.22 -13.60
CA LYS A 109 -11.32 -1.23 -14.66
C LYS A 109 -11.60 0.22 -14.24
N THR A 110 -12.45 0.41 -13.24
CA THR A 110 -12.81 1.72 -12.68
C THR A 110 -11.91 2.15 -11.53
N ALA A 111 -10.96 1.31 -11.10
CA ALA A 111 -10.08 1.65 -10.00
C ALA A 111 -9.09 2.75 -10.38
N THR A 112 -8.56 3.44 -9.37
CA THR A 112 -7.50 4.45 -9.53
C THR A 112 -6.37 4.19 -8.54
N GLY A 113 -5.13 4.43 -8.96
CA GLY A 113 -3.94 4.26 -8.15
C GLY A 113 -3.31 5.58 -7.71
N CYS A 114 -2.62 5.53 -6.58
CA CYS A 114 -1.67 6.55 -6.14
C CYS A 114 -0.34 5.87 -5.77
N LEU A 115 0.74 6.28 -6.43
CA LEU A 115 2.08 5.73 -6.22
C LEU A 115 2.88 6.62 -5.26
N LEU A 116 3.39 6.00 -4.19
CA LEU A 116 4.24 6.63 -3.17
C LEU A 116 5.71 6.20 -3.30
N THR A 117 5.98 5.23 -4.16
CA THR A 117 7.33 4.74 -4.44
C THR A 117 8.14 5.80 -5.18
N LYS A 118 9.22 6.28 -4.55
CA LYS A 118 10.18 7.20 -5.17
C LYS A 118 11.13 6.43 -6.09
N GLY A 119 11.31 6.91 -7.32
CA GLY A 119 12.24 6.34 -8.27
C GLY A 119 11.82 6.59 -9.72
N ILE A 120 12.62 6.06 -10.64
CA ILE A 120 12.36 6.03 -12.08
C ILE A 120 12.67 4.63 -12.60
N ASN A 121 12.03 4.26 -13.70
CA ASN A 121 12.37 3.04 -14.42
C ASN A 121 13.12 3.36 -15.71
N PHE A 122 13.85 2.39 -16.24
CA PHE A 122 14.48 2.47 -17.55
C PHE A 122 13.90 1.40 -18.46
N LYS A 123 13.33 1.82 -19.60
CA LYS A 123 12.78 0.93 -20.63
C LYS A 123 13.31 1.38 -21.98
N ASP A 124 13.95 0.46 -22.70
CA ASP A 124 14.56 0.71 -24.02
C ASP A 124 15.51 1.92 -24.03
N GLY A 125 16.30 2.08 -22.97
CA GLY A 125 17.25 3.19 -22.80
C GLY A 125 16.59 4.55 -22.50
N LYS A 126 15.28 4.60 -22.25
CA LYS A 126 14.54 5.82 -21.91
C LYS A 126 14.04 5.79 -20.48
N ILE A 127 13.94 6.98 -19.89
CA ILE A 127 13.28 7.17 -18.59
C ILE A 127 11.79 6.89 -18.74
N GLN A 128 11.26 6.08 -17.85
CA GLN A 128 9.83 5.79 -17.70
C GLN A 128 9.40 6.15 -16.27
N LEU A 129 8.29 6.86 -16.13
CA LEU A 129 7.73 7.12 -14.81
C LEU A 129 7.15 5.83 -14.23
N LEU A 130 7.31 5.62 -12.92
CA LEU A 130 6.74 4.44 -12.27
C LEU A 130 5.20 4.41 -12.36
N THR A 131 4.55 5.57 -12.43
CA THR A 131 3.11 5.68 -12.69
C THR A 131 2.75 5.15 -14.08
N ASP A 132 3.57 5.42 -15.11
CA ASP A 132 3.35 4.90 -16.46
C ASP A 132 3.43 3.36 -16.47
N THR A 133 4.33 2.78 -15.68
CA THR A 133 4.42 1.33 -15.50
C THR A 133 3.13 0.76 -14.88
N VAL A 134 2.53 1.45 -13.91
CA VAL A 134 1.23 1.04 -13.32
C VAL A 134 0.12 1.11 -14.37
N GLU A 135 0.01 2.24 -15.10
CA GLU A 135 -1.02 2.40 -16.13
C GLU A 135 -0.87 1.36 -17.26
N GLU A 136 0.37 1.07 -17.69
CA GLU A 136 0.69 0.10 -18.74
C GLU A 136 0.29 -1.34 -18.34
N ILE A 137 0.65 -1.77 -17.12
CA ILE A 137 0.44 -3.17 -16.69
C ILE A 137 -1.00 -3.41 -16.24
N LEU A 138 -1.58 -2.49 -15.47
CA LEU A 138 -2.90 -2.68 -14.86
C LEU A 138 -4.05 -2.06 -15.64
N GLY A 139 -3.79 -1.13 -16.56
CA GLY A 139 -4.83 -0.46 -17.33
C GLY A 139 -5.72 0.48 -16.50
N ILE A 140 -5.21 0.99 -15.36
CA ILE A 140 -5.90 1.94 -14.48
C ILE A 140 -5.17 3.28 -14.45
N LYS A 141 -5.86 4.36 -14.09
CA LYS A 141 -5.22 5.67 -13.91
C LYS A 141 -4.37 5.70 -12.65
N CYS A 142 -3.20 6.33 -12.70
CA CYS A 142 -2.27 6.38 -11.58
C CYS A 142 -1.64 7.76 -11.39
N GLY A 143 -1.91 8.38 -10.23
CA GLY A 143 -1.20 9.57 -9.77
C GLY A 143 0.00 9.21 -8.88
N SER A 144 0.71 10.22 -8.37
CA SER A 144 1.76 10.02 -7.38
C SER A 144 1.66 11.01 -6.21
N LEU A 145 2.14 10.59 -5.04
CA LEU A 145 2.32 11.43 -3.87
C LEU A 145 3.80 11.49 -3.54
N MET A 146 4.39 12.67 -3.68
CA MET A 146 5.82 12.93 -3.49
C MET A 146 5.98 14.13 -2.56
N GLY A 147 6.98 14.10 -1.67
CA GLY A 147 7.24 15.17 -0.72
C GLY A 147 8.45 14.92 0.18
N ALA A 148 8.77 15.92 1.00
CA ALA A 148 9.77 15.86 2.07
C ALA A 148 9.21 15.09 3.27
N ASN A 149 8.97 13.80 3.07
CA ASN A 149 8.19 12.96 3.95
C ASN A 149 9.09 11.88 4.56
N ILE A 150 9.35 11.95 5.86
CA ILE A 150 10.07 10.92 6.62
C ILE A 150 9.05 10.13 7.43
N ALA A 151 8.96 8.83 7.17
CA ALA A 151 7.94 7.95 7.72
C ALA A 151 7.86 7.99 9.26
N ASN A 152 8.99 7.93 9.96
CA ASN A 152 8.99 7.94 11.42
C ASN A 152 8.54 9.29 12.01
N GLU A 153 8.83 10.40 11.33
CA GLU A 153 8.38 11.74 11.76
C GLU A 153 6.86 11.89 11.54
N ILE A 154 6.37 11.41 10.40
CA ILE A 154 4.93 11.36 10.09
C ILE A 154 4.20 10.41 11.07
N ALA A 155 4.82 9.30 11.47
CA ALA A 155 4.23 8.37 12.44
C ALA A 155 4.12 8.96 13.85
N ARG A 156 5.02 9.88 14.23
CA ARG A 156 4.96 10.65 15.48
C ARG A 156 3.94 11.79 15.44
N GLY A 157 3.58 12.25 14.25
CA GLY A 157 2.77 13.44 14.04
C GLY A 157 3.59 14.74 14.09
N ASP A 158 4.92 14.67 13.91
CA ASP A 158 5.81 15.84 13.97
C ASP A 158 5.65 16.75 12.74
N PHE A 159 5.18 16.20 11.61
CA PHE A 159 4.86 16.93 10.39
C PHE A 159 3.51 16.47 9.83
N CYS A 160 2.51 17.32 10.02
CA CYS A 160 1.17 17.27 9.42
C CYS A 160 0.71 18.70 9.15
#